data_AF-A0A0C9UMK1-F1
#
_entry.id   AF-A0A0C9UMK1-F1
#
_cell.length_a   1.000
_cell.length_b   1.000
_cell.length_c   1.000
_cell.angle_alpha   90.00
_cell.angle_beta   90.00
_cell.angle_gamma   90.00
#
_symmetry.space_group_name_H-M   'P 1'
#
loop_
_entity.id
_entity.type
_entity.pdbx_description
1 polymer ?
#
loop_
_entity_poly.entity_id
_entity_poly.type
_entity_poly.pdbx_seq_one_letter_code
_entity_poly.pdbx_strand_id
1 'polypeptide(L)' 'MGDFVSTSRPNPAPVKVICLGLCRTGTSSLRDALEILGLGPCYHWTTIVERNGKDFETWAKIGDGKGWNNHVIRVLLILF' A
#
# COMPACT_ATOMS: atom_id res chain seq x y z
N MET A 1 24.11 -22.58 -3.36
CA MET A 1 23.07 -21.84 -2.61
C MET A 1 23.62 -20.46 -2.33
N GLY A 2 23.07 -19.40 -2.92
CA GLY A 2 23.44 -18.02 -2.59
C GLY A 2 22.48 -17.51 -1.53
N ASP A 3 23.01 -17.03 -0.41
CA ASP A 3 22.22 -16.46 0.68
C ASP A 3 21.57 -15.17 0.20
N PHE A 4 20.23 -15.13 0.18
CA PHE A 4 19.48 -13.90 -0.03
C PHE A 4 19.73 -12.98 1.17
N VAL A 5 20.66 -12.05 1.02
CA VAL A 5 20.84 -10.94 1.96
C VAL A 5 19.59 -10.06 1.90
N SER A 6 18.75 -10.18 2.92
CA SER A 6 17.68 -9.22 3.19
C SER A 6 18.32 -7.86 3.47
N THR A 7 18.25 -6.95 2.50
CA THR A 7 18.66 -5.55 2.68
C THR A 7 17.61 -4.86 3.56
N SER A 8 17.69 -5.07 4.88
CA SER A 8 16.79 -4.40 5.82
C SER A 8 17.00 -2.89 5.75
N ARG A 9 15.98 -2.15 5.33
CA ARG A 9 16.01 -0.67 5.39
C ARG A 9 16.13 -0.24 6.86
N PRO A 10 16.83 0.86 7.19
CA PRO A 10 17.03 1.32 8.58
C PRO A 10 15.72 1.58 9.35
N ASN A 11 14.63 1.83 8.62
CA ASN A 11 13.28 1.97 9.15
C ASN A 11 12.34 1.08 8.31
N PRO A 12 12.19 -0.20 8.65
CA PRO A 12 11.25 -1.05 7.93
C PRO A 12 9.84 -0.52 8.16
N ALA A 13 9.16 -0.14 7.08
CA ALA A 13 7.73 0.11 7.16
C ALA A 13 7.07 -1.21 7.62
N PRO A 14 6.04 -1.17 8.49
CA PRO A 14 5.36 -2.38 8.98
C PRO A 14 4.54 -3.12 7.89
N VAL A 15 4.80 -2.83 6.61
CA VAL A 15 4.16 -3.41 5.44
C VAL A 15 4.86 -4.73 5.11
N LYS A 16 4.10 -5.83 5.16
CA LYS A 16 4.61 -7.18 4.88
C LYS A 16 4.47 -7.59 3.41
N VAL A 17 3.45 -7.08 2.72
CA VAL A 17 3.12 -7.44 1.33
C VAL A 17 2.82 -6.17 0.55
N ILE A 18 3.36 -6.10 -0.66
CA ILE A 18 3.05 -5.05 -1.65
C ILE A 18 2.49 -5.74 -2.88
N CYS A 19 1.21 -5.49 -3.18
CA CYS A 19 0.57 -5.93 -4.40
C CYS A 19 0.79 -4.85 -5.48
N LEU A 20 1.17 -5.25 -6.70
CA LEU A 20 1.40 -4.34 -7.82
C LEU A 20 0.41 -4.59 -8.97
N GLY A 21 -0.71 -5.25 -8.68
CA GLY A 21 -1.79 -5.48 -9.64
C GLY A 21 -2.50 -4.17 -9.99
N LEU A 22 -2.96 -4.05 -11.23
CA LEU A 22 -3.76 -2.91 -11.69
C LEU A 22 -5.21 -3.02 -11.20
N CYS A 23 -5.98 -1.94 -11.37
CA CYS A 23 -7.41 -2.00 -11.10
C CYS A 23 -8.09 -3.12 -11.90
N ARG A 24 -9.12 -3.72 -11.30
CA ARG A 24 -9.94 -4.79 -11.89
C ARG A 24 -9.21 -6.11 -12.18
N THR A 25 -7.96 -6.30 -11.76
CA THR A 25 -7.25 -7.60 -11.83
C THR A 25 -7.47 -8.46 -10.58
N GLY A 26 -8.64 -8.38 -9.95
CA GLY A 26 -8.95 -9.13 -8.72
C GLY A 26 -8.36 -8.53 -7.43
N THR A 27 -8.05 -7.23 -7.39
CA THR A 27 -7.47 -6.56 -6.20
C THR A 27 -8.36 -6.62 -4.96
N SER A 28 -9.69 -6.59 -5.12
CA SER A 28 -10.64 -6.76 -4.01
C SER A 28 -10.58 -8.16 -3.43
N SER A 29 -10.66 -9.20 -4.27
CA SER A 29 -10.54 -10.59 -3.82
C SER A 29 -9.19 -10.87 -3.15
N LEU A 30 -8.13 -10.24 -3.64
CA LEU A 30 -6.80 -10.31 -3.03
C LEU A 30 -6.74 -9.61 -1.67
N ARG A 31 -7.36 -8.43 -1.52
CA ARG A 31 -7.51 -7.73 -0.23
C ARG A 31 -8.17 -8.67 0.79
N ASP A 32 -9.32 -9.24 0.43
CA ASP A 32 -10.10 -10.10 1.33
C ASP A 32 -9.29 -11.34 1.73
N ALA A 33 -8.59 -11.96 0.78
CA ALA A 33 -7.72 -13.10 1.05
C ALA A 33 -6.59 -12.76 2.04
N LEU A 34 -5.95 -11.59 1.89
CA LEU A 34 -4.89 -11.14 2.81
C LEU A 34 -5.44 -10.86 4.21
N GLU A 35 -6.65 -10.30 4.32
CA GLU A 35 -7.31 -10.10 5.61
C GLU A 35 -7.64 -11.43 6.29
N ILE A 36 -8.17 -12.42 5.54
CA ILE A 36 -8.43 -13.79 6.03
C ILE A 36 -7.15 -14.45 6.53
N LEU A 37 -6.02 -14.24 5.85
CA LEU A 37 -4.71 -14.77 6.23
C LEU A 37 -4.06 -14.03 7.42
N GLY A 38 -4.73 -13.04 8.00
CA GLY A 38 -4.23 -12.29 9.16
C GLY A 38 -3.17 -11.23 8.81
N LEU A 39 -3.08 -10.83 7.54
CA LEU A 39 -2.19 -9.75 7.08
C LEU A 39 -2.90 -8.38 7.00
N GLY A 40 -4.17 -8.32 7.41
CA GLY A 40 -4.95 -7.10 7.52
C GLY A 40 -4.58 -6.21 8.72
N PRO A 41 -5.01 -4.94 8.74
CA PRO A 41 -5.86 -4.29 7.73
C PRO A 41 -5.10 -3.95 6.44
N CYS A 42 -5.70 -4.26 5.29
CA CYS A 42 -5.09 -4.02 3.98
C CYS A 42 -5.59 -2.70 3.36
N TYR A 43 -4.66 -1.87 2.87
CA TYR A 43 -5.01 -0.64 2.16
C TYR A 43 -5.45 -0.95 0.73
N HIS A 44 -6.61 -0.45 0.32
CA HIS A 44 -7.18 -0.64 -1.01
C HIS A 44 -7.93 0.63 -1.44
N TRP A 45 -8.26 0.78 -2.74
CA TRP A 45 -9.06 1.90 -3.23
C TRP A 45 -10.35 2.11 -2.42
N THR A 46 -11.03 1.02 -2.05
CA THR A 46 -12.26 1.09 -1.23
C THR A 46 -12.00 1.67 0.16
N THR A 47 -10.79 1.57 0.72
CA THR A 47 -10.42 2.22 1.99
C THR A 47 -10.52 3.75 1.88
N ILE A 48 -10.21 4.33 0.71
CA ILE A 48 -10.35 5.77 0.47
C ILE A 48 -11.83 6.16 0.50
N VAL A 49 -12.68 5.36 -0.14
CA VAL A 49 -14.14 5.55 -0.15
C VAL A 49 -14.72 5.41 1.26
N GLU A 50 -14.36 4.35 1.99
CA GLU A 50 -14.75 4.08 3.38
C GLU A 50 -14.34 5.21 4.34
N ARG A 51 -13.26 5.93 4.03
CA ARG A 51 -12.75 7.07 4.80
C ARG A 51 -13.27 8.43 4.32
N ASN A 52 -14.34 8.46 3.53
CA ASN A 52 -14.91 9.69 2.95
C ASN A 52 -13.88 10.52 2.17
N GLY A 53 -12.95 9.88 1.47
CA GLY A 53 -11.97 10.56 0.62
C GLY A 53 -10.89 11.35 1.37
N LYS A 54 -10.76 11.21 2.70
CA LYS A 54 -9.74 11.93 3.49
C LYS A 54 -8.31 11.75 2.98
N ASP A 55 -8.01 10.59 2.41
CA ASP A 55 -6.68 10.28 1.90
C ASP A 55 -6.45 10.83 0.48
N PHE A 56 -7.49 11.26 -0.23
CA PHE A 56 -7.42 11.65 -1.66
C PHE A 56 -6.47 12.82 -1.89
N GLU A 57 -6.56 13.88 -1.08
CA GLU A 57 -5.68 15.05 -1.20
C GLU A 57 -4.21 14.69 -0.96
N THR A 58 -3.96 13.77 -0.03
CA THR A 58 -2.60 13.29 0.25
C THR A 58 -2.04 12.55 -0.96
N TRP A 59 -2.81 11.63 -1.54
CA TRP A 59 -2.41 10.91 -2.75
C TRP A 59 -2.22 11.81 -3.97
N ALA A 60 -3.09 12.80 -4.16
CA ALA A 60 -2.96 13.77 -5.24
C ALA A 60 -1.64 14.56 -5.12
N LYS A 61 -1.29 15.04 -3.91
CA LYS A 61 -0.01 15.71 -3.66
C LYS A 61 1.19 14.81 -3.95
N ILE A 62 1.10 13.52 -3.65
CA ILE A 62 2.17 12.55 -3.90
C ILE A 62 2.36 12.33 -5.41
N GLY A 63 1.26 12.16 -6.16
CA GLY A 63 1.29 12.04 -7.62
C GLY A 63 1.90 13.29 -8.30
N ASP A 64 1.64 14.47 -7.74
CA ASP A 64 2.23 15.74 -8.16
C ASP A 64 3.71 15.93 -7.76
N GLY A 65 4.29 15.00 -6.99
CA GLY A 65 5.64 15.13 -6.43
C GLY A 65 5.76 16.14 -5.28
N LYS A 66 4.64 16.69 -4.79
CA LYS A 66 4.58 17.72 -3.74
C LYS A 66 4.32 17.15 -2.33
N GLY A 67 4.06 15.85 -2.23
CA GLY A 67 3.72 15.16 -0.98
C GLY A 67 4.85 14.36 -0.34
N TRP A 68 6.08 14.42 -0.87
CA TRP A 68 7.16 13.53 -0.45
C TRP A 68 7.74 13.90 0.92
N ASN A 69 7.19 13.30 1.99
CA ASN A 69 7.67 13.41 3.37
C ASN A 69 8.02 12.02 3.92
N ASN A 70 8.84 11.93 4.98
CA ASN A 70 9.22 10.65 5.62
C ASN A 70 8.03 9.76 6.07
N HIS A 71 6.84 10.33 6.20
CA HIS A 71 5.60 9.61 6.55
C HIS A 71 4.95 8.88 5.36
N VAL A 72 5.22 9.31 4.13
CA VAL A 72 4.55 8.83 2.91
C VAL A 72 5.08 7.48 2.42
N ILE A 73 6.29 7.11 2.82
CA ILE A 73 6.91 5.81 2.51
C ILE A 73 6.07 4.63 3.06
N ARG A 74 5.14 4.89 3.98
CA ARG A 74 4.32 3.88 4.66
C ARG A 74 3.08 3.43 3.90
N VAL A 75 2.66 4.18 2.89
CA VAL A 75 1.49 3.84 2.08
C VAL A 75 1.93 3.92 0.63
N LEU A 76 2.41 2.80 0.10
CA LEU A 76 2.55 2.64 -1.35
C LEU A 76 1.74 1.42 -1.73
N LEU A 77 0.56 1.66 -2.28
CA LEU A 77 -0.21 0.66 -3.00
C LEU A 77 -1.26 1.35 -3.89
N ILE A 78 -1.02 1.20 -5.19
CA ILE A 78 -1.95 1.19 -6.32
C ILE A 78 -2.88 2.41 -6.39
N LEU A 79 -2.39 3.45 -7.07
CA LEU A 79 -3.24 4.37 -7.81
C LEU A 79 -3.61 3.70 -9.14
N PHE A 80 -4.65 2.88 -9.16
CA PHE A 80 -5.62 2.69 -10.25
C PHE A 80 -6.89 2.05 -9.68
#